data_AF-A0A7S0JFS3-F1
#
_entry.id   AF-A0A7S0JFS3-F1
#
_cell.length_a   1.000
_cell.length_b   1.000
_cell.length_c   1.000
_cell.angle_alpha   90.00
_cell.angle_beta   90.00
_cell.angle_gamma   90.00
#
_symmetry.space_group_name_H-M   'P 1'
#
loop_
_entity.id
_entity.type
_entity.pdbx_description
1 polymer ?
#
loop_
_entity_poly.entity_id
_entity_poly.type
_entity_poly.pdbx_seq_one_letter_code
_entity_poly.pdbx_strand_id
1 'polypeptide(L)'
;LKQRVGDQSLVIYYDSLNSVGRVHYQNALSTQNKACFDACDGIFTNYWWGDEQLQQSAALAGPSRQPDVYMGIDCFARGTSYTAGPGCAAACHLVRRAGLSLALFAPGWSIECGSASKCTTEGRAAAAEKGFWESLGV
;
A
#
# COMPACT_ATOMS: atom_id res chain seq x y z
N LEU A 1 21.92 3.37 1.82
CA LEU A 1 21.56 2.04 2.36
C LEU A 1 21.64 0.96 1.29
N LYS A 2 20.95 1.13 0.14
CA LYS A 2 20.96 0.20 -0.99
C LYS A 2 22.37 -0.30 -1.39
N GLN A 3 23.31 0.63 -1.60
CA GLN A 3 24.73 0.31 -1.89
C GLN A 3 25.44 -0.52 -0.80
N ARG A 4 24.94 -0.55 0.44
CA ARG A 4 25.56 -1.26 1.57
C ARG A 4 24.92 -2.62 1.83
N VAL A 5 23.64 -2.83 1.49
CA VAL A 5 22.90 -4.06 1.81
C VAL A 5 22.99 -5.12 0.70
N GLY A 6 23.40 -4.73 -0.50
CA GLY A 6 23.61 -5.64 -1.63
C GLY A 6 22.31 -6.13 -2.29
N ASP A 7 22.44 -6.92 -3.35
CA ASP A 7 21.34 -7.26 -4.27
C ASP A 7 20.36 -8.31 -3.72
N GLN A 8 20.65 -8.91 -2.55
CA GLN A 8 19.75 -9.85 -1.87
C GLN A 8 18.77 -9.16 -0.91
N SER A 9 18.81 -7.83 -0.84
CA SER A 9 17.93 -7.04 0.02
C SER A 9 17.17 -6.01 -0.82
N LEU A 10 15.97 -5.66 -0.36
CA LEU A 10 15.20 -4.55 -0.90
C LEU A 10 15.15 -3.42 0.11
N VAL A 11 15.37 -2.19 -0.37
CA VAL A 11 15.12 -0.97 0.40
C VAL A 11 13.84 -0.34 -0.12
N ILE A 12 12.80 -0.33 0.71
CA ILE A 12 11.51 0.30 0.39
C ILE A 12 11.37 1.58 1.20
N TYR A 13 11.04 2.67 0.52
CA TYR A 13 10.75 3.96 1.16
C TYR A 13 9.27 4.07 1.48
N TYR A 14 8.91 4.53 2.68
CA TYR A 14 7.52 4.86 3.01
C TYR A 14 7.29 6.35 2.72
N ASP A 15 6.29 6.66 1.88
CA ASP A 15 5.78 7.99 1.58
C ASP A 15 5.41 8.70 2.87
N SER A 16 6.34 9.50 3.40
CA SER A 16 6.21 10.18 4.68
C SER A 16 6.84 11.55 4.68
N LEU A 17 7.99 11.73 4.01
CA LEU A 17 8.71 12.99 3.96
C LEU A 17 8.61 13.61 2.57
N ASN A 18 8.44 14.93 2.52
CA ASN A 18 8.61 15.68 1.29
C ASN A 18 10.09 15.95 0.99
N SER A 19 10.34 16.66 -0.11
CA SER A 19 11.68 17.00 -0.63
C SER A 19 12.55 17.83 0.32
N VAL A 20 11.95 18.46 1.35
CA VAL A 20 12.67 19.22 2.40
C VAL A 20 12.77 18.45 3.72
N GLY A 21 12.44 17.16 3.73
CA GLY A 21 12.58 16.28 4.89
C GLY A 21 11.50 16.47 5.97
N ARG A 22 10.36 17.08 5.64
CA ARG A 22 9.24 17.27 6.58
C ARG A 22 8.17 16.22 6.37
N VAL A 23 7.54 15.79 7.46
CA VAL A 23 6.40 14.86 7.41
C VAL A 23 5.26 15.51 6.62
N HIS A 24 4.95 14.92 5.47
CA HIS A 24 3.87 15.30 4.59
C HIS A 24 3.61 14.13 3.65
N TYR A 25 2.49 13.43 3.81
CA TYR A 25 2.11 12.31 2.96
C TYR A 25 1.68 12.82 1.58
N GLN A 26 2.24 12.29 0.51
CA GLN A 26 1.81 12.61 -0.86
C GLN A 26 0.64 11.74 -1.32
N ASN A 27 0.44 10.59 -0.67
CA ASN A 27 -0.51 9.54 -1.06
C ASN A 27 -0.25 9.01 -2.47
N ALA A 28 0.97 9.18 -2.98
CA ALA A 28 1.33 8.90 -4.37
C ALA A 28 2.86 8.90 -4.51
N LEU A 29 3.36 8.30 -5.59
CA LEU A 29 4.63 8.75 -6.15
C LEU A 29 4.41 10.15 -6.76
N SER A 30 5.23 11.11 -6.35
CA SER A 30 5.17 12.51 -6.82
C SER A 30 6.57 13.12 -6.91
N THR A 31 6.67 14.33 -7.44
CA THR A 31 7.94 15.08 -7.45
C THR A 31 8.54 15.31 -6.06
N GLN A 32 7.72 15.31 -5.00
CA GLN A 32 8.18 15.56 -3.63
C GLN A 32 8.89 14.37 -2.98
N ASN A 33 8.64 13.15 -3.45
CA ASN A 33 9.25 11.92 -2.91
C ASN A 33 9.98 11.09 -3.99
N LYS A 34 10.00 11.56 -5.25
CA LYS A 34 10.66 10.90 -6.39
C LYS A 34 12.14 10.61 -6.15
N ALA A 35 12.87 11.53 -5.53
CA ALA A 35 14.28 11.32 -5.21
C ALA A 35 14.50 10.14 -4.25
N CYS A 36 13.60 9.91 -3.30
CA CYS A 36 13.64 8.75 -2.41
C CYS A 36 13.32 7.46 -3.16
N PHE A 37 12.29 7.48 -4.03
CA PHE A 37 11.95 6.34 -4.89
C PHE A 37 13.10 5.92 -5.82
N ASP A 38 13.78 6.90 -6.43
CA ASP A 38 14.90 6.63 -7.33
C ASP A 38 16.13 6.08 -6.58
N ALA A 39 16.30 6.46 -5.31
CA ALA A 39 17.36 5.95 -4.45
C ALA A 39 17.05 4.58 -3.80
N CYS A 40 15.80 4.12 -3.89
CA CYS A 40 15.29 2.89 -3.28
C CYS A 40 14.91 1.85 -4.34
N ASP A 41 14.54 0.65 -3.91
CA ASP A 41 14.00 -0.38 -4.80
C ASP A 41 12.55 -0.10 -5.14
N GLY A 42 11.78 0.43 -4.18
CA GLY A 42 10.41 0.85 -4.39
C GLY A 42 9.90 1.83 -3.35
N ILE A 43 8.63 2.20 -3.48
CA ILE A 43 7.92 3.09 -2.57
C ILE A 43 6.63 2.44 -2.09
N PHE A 44 6.40 2.46 -0.78
CA PHE A 44 5.11 2.20 -0.14
C PHE A 44 4.42 3.55 0.04
N THR A 45 3.32 3.81 -0.69
CA THR A 45 2.58 5.09 -0.56
C THR A 45 1.69 5.11 0.68
N ASN A 46 1.40 6.29 1.22
CA ASN A 46 0.29 6.41 2.17
C ASN A 46 -1.06 6.04 1.49
N TYR A 47 -2.06 5.67 2.28
CA TYR A 47 -3.29 5.00 1.82
C TYR A 47 -4.49 5.93 1.54
N TRP A 48 -4.31 7.26 1.62
CA TRP A 48 -5.36 8.26 1.32
C TRP A 48 -5.31 8.77 -0.12
N TRP A 49 -5.32 7.85 -1.07
CA TRP A 49 -5.23 8.15 -2.50
C TRP A 49 -6.58 8.00 -3.22
N GLY A 50 -6.71 8.63 -4.39
CA GLY A 50 -7.79 8.44 -5.35
C GLY A 50 -7.25 8.20 -6.76
N ASP A 51 -8.13 8.27 -7.76
CA ASP A 51 -7.79 7.98 -9.16
C ASP A 51 -6.66 8.87 -9.69
N GLU A 52 -6.64 10.16 -9.32
CA GLU A 52 -5.58 11.10 -9.72
C GLU A 52 -4.21 10.63 -9.23
N GLN A 53 -4.10 10.27 -7.95
CA GLN A 53 -2.86 9.80 -7.34
C GLN A 53 -2.39 8.47 -7.97
N LEU A 54 -3.31 7.57 -8.33
CA LEU A 54 -2.98 6.33 -9.04
C LEU A 54 -2.38 6.62 -10.41
N GLN A 55 -3.06 7.41 -11.22
CA GLN A 55 -2.59 7.73 -12.58
C GLN A 55 -1.27 8.50 -12.55
N GLN A 56 -1.14 9.47 -11.65
CA GLN A 56 0.10 10.20 -11.44
C GLN A 56 1.25 9.26 -11.06
N SER A 57 1.02 8.32 -10.14
CA SER A 57 2.05 7.39 -9.69
C SER A 57 2.52 6.48 -10.82
N ALA A 58 1.58 5.94 -11.61
CA ALA A 58 1.89 5.10 -12.76
C ALA A 58 2.65 5.85 -13.86
N ALA A 59 2.28 7.11 -14.11
CA ALA A 59 2.96 7.95 -15.09
C ALA A 59 4.38 8.33 -14.64
N LEU A 60 4.57 8.73 -13.38
CA LEU A 60 5.86 9.15 -12.84
C LEU A 60 6.84 7.98 -12.63
N ALA A 61 6.35 6.78 -12.34
CA ALA A 61 7.18 5.59 -12.26
C ALA A 61 7.73 5.21 -13.64
N GLY A 62 6.90 5.34 -14.67
CA GLY A 62 7.19 4.80 -16.00
C GLY A 62 7.05 3.27 -16.05
N PRO A 63 6.89 2.70 -17.25
CA PRO A 63 6.46 1.31 -17.43
C PRO A 63 7.40 0.27 -16.79
N SER A 64 8.70 0.56 -16.69
CA SER A 64 9.69 -0.36 -16.12
C SER A 64 9.72 -0.39 -14.59
N ARG A 65 9.16 0.62 -13.91
CA ARG A 65 9.20 0.75 -12.44
C ARG A 65 7.81 0.82 -11.80
N GLN A 66 6.74 0.68 -12.58
CA GLN A 66 5.36 0.60 -12.05
C GLN A 66 5.19 -0.50 -10.98
N PRO A 67 5.77 -1.71 -11.14
CA PRO A 67 5.70 -2.74 -10.10
C PRO A 67 6.40 -2.36 -8.78
N ASP A 68 7.28 -1.35 -8.80
CA ASP A 68 8.02 -0.89 -7.64
C ASP A 68 7.27 0.18 -6.83
N VAL A 69 6.09 0.60 -7.30
CA VAL A 69 5.18 1.47 -6.56
C VAL A 69 4.12 0.60 -5.92
N TYR A 70 4.19 0.48 -4.61
CA TYR A 70 3.25 -0.25 -3.78
C TYR A 70 2.24 0.74 -3.20
N MET A 71 1.05 0.79 -3.80
CA MET A 71 -0.02 1.65 -3.31
C MET A 71 -0.55 1.10 -1.98
N GLY A 72 -0.50 1.92 -0.93
CA GLY A 72 -0.93 1.53 0.41
C GLY A 72 -2.44 1.28 0.47
N ILE A 73 -2.83 0.18 1.13
CA ILE A 73 -4.22 -0.16 1.45
C ILE A 73 -4.31 -0.39 2.96
N ASP A 74 -5.06 0.42 3.70
CA ASP A 74 -5.28 0.19 5.12
C ASP A 74 -6.41 -0.82 5.31
N CYS A 75 -6.10 -2.04 5.76
CA CYS A 75 -7.13 -3.07 5.95
C CYS A 75 -8.11 -2.74 7.09
N PHE A 76 -7.82 -1.74 7.93
CA PHE A 76 -8.78 -1.18 8.89
C PHE A 76 -9.60 -0.01 8.35
N ALA A 77 -9.32 0.42 7.12
CA ALA A 77 -10.04 1.48 6.42
C ALA A 77 -10.10 2.84 7.16
N ARG A 78 -9.01 3.25 7.82
CA ARG A 78 -8.99 4.52 8.58
C ARG A 78 -8.84 5.71 7.64
N GLY A 79 -9.91 6.50 7.53
CA GLY A 79 -9.92 7.69 6.67
C GLY A 79 -9.94 7.35 5.18
N THR A 80 -10.45 6.18 4.81
CA THR A 80 -10.54 5.71 3.42
C THR A 80 -11.99 5.66 2.95
N SER A 81 -12.22 5.56 1.64
CA SER A 81 -13.57 5.46 1.06
C SER A 81 -14.15 4.05 1.07
N TYR A 82 -13.31 3.03 1.23
CA TYR A 82 -13.70 1.62 1.35
C TYR A 82 -13.89 1.21 2.83
N THR A 83 -14.40 0.00 3.05
CA THR A 83 -14.56 -0.59 4.38
C THR A 83 -13.44 -1.60 4.70
N ALA A 84 -13.29 -1.94 5.98
CA ALA A 84 -12.23 -2.80 6.47
C ALA A 84 -12.29 -4.23 5.90
N GLY A 85 -11.15 -4.93 5.94
CA GLY A 85 -11.00 -6.31 5.49
C GLY A 85 -11.40 -6.49 4.03
N PRO A 86 -12.35 -7.40 3.68
CA PRO A 86 -12.75 -7.64 2.30
C PRO A 86 -13.34 -6.41 1.59
N GLY A 87 -13.76 -5.40 2.35
CA GLY A 87 -14.23 -4.13 1.80
C GLY A 87 -13.18 -3.39 0.97
N CYS A 88 -11.89 -3.62 1.21
CA CYS A 88 -10.80 -2.97 0.46
C CYS A 88 -10.45 -3.69 -0.87
N ALA A 89 -11.08 -4.82 -1.19
CA ALA A 89 -10.79 -5.60 -2.40
C ALA A 89 -10.97 -4.78 -3.69
N ALA A 90 -12.02 -3.94 -3.75
CA ALA A 90 -12.25 -3.05 -4.89
C ALA A 90 -11.09 -2.06 -5.12
N ALA A 91 -10.53 -1.51 -4.05
CA ALA A 91 -9.36 -0.64 -4.11
C ALA A 91 -8.11 -1.42 -4.57
N CYS A 92 -7.94 -2.66 -4.11
CA CYS A 92 -6.85 -3.52 -4.58
C CYS A 92 -6.94 -3.79 -6.09
N HIS A 93 -8.14 -4.05 -6.62
CA HIS A 93 -8.33 -4.22 -8.06
C HIS A 93 -8.06 -2.94 -8.85
N LEU A 94 -8.43 -1.76 -8.34
CA LEU A 94 -8.11 -0.47 -8.95
C LEU A 94 -6.60 -0.28 -9.13
N VAL A 95 -5.83 -0.54 -8.08
CA VAL A 95 -4.36 -0.45 -8.11
C VAL A 95 -3.76 -1.41 -9.14
N ARG A 96 -4.17 -2.68 -9.14
CA ARG A 96 -3.65 -3.68 -10.09
C ARG A 96 -3.99 -3.33 -11.55
N ARG A 97 -5.19 -2.79 -11.81
CA ARG A 97 -5.56 -2.31 -13.16
C ARG A 97 -4.72 -1.13 -13.63
N ALA A 98 -4.19 -0.32 -12.71
CA ALA A 98 -3.26 0.76 -13.01
C ALA A 98 -1.81 0.28 -13.24
N GLY A 99 -1.54 -1.02 -13.16
CA GLY A 99 -0.21 -1.61 -13.34
C GLY A 99 0.69 -1.48 -12.11
N LEU A 100 0.15 -1.02 -10.98
CA LEU A 100 0.89 -0.79 -9.73
C LEU A 100 0.76 -1.98 -8.78
N SER A 101 1.67 -2.05 -7.80
CA SER A 101 1.70 -3.10 -6.76
C SER A 101 0.86 -2.72 -5.54
N LEU A 102 0.49 -3.72 -4.74
CA LEU A 102 -0.27 -3.54 -3.50
C LEU A 102 0.66 -3.55 -2.29
N ALA A 103 0.40 -2.65 -1.34
CA ALA A 103 0.96 -2.70 0.00
C ALA A 103 -0.17 -2.75 1.03
N LEU A 104 -0.45 -3.93 1.58
CA LEU A 104 -1.50 -4.12 2.59
C LEU A 104 -0.98 -3.72 3.98
N PHE A 105 -1.48 -2.63 4.51
CA PHE A 105 -1.22 -2.19 5.87
C PHE A 105 -2.21 -2.85 6.84
N ALA A 106 -1.67 -3.30 7.98
CA ALA A 106 -2.40 -3.98 9.04
C ALA A 106 -3.26 -5.18 8.54
N PRO A 107 -2.65 -6.17 7.83
CA PRO A 107 -3.39 -7.33 7.34
C PRO A 107 -3.94 -8.23 8.47
N GLY A 108 -3.50 -8.02 9.72
CA GLY A 108 -4.03 -8.69 10.92
C GLY A 108 -5.47 -8.33 11.30
N TRP A 109 -6.20 -7.53 10.52
CA TRP A 109 -7.58 -7.10 10.75
C TRP A 109 -8.57 -8.23 11.08
N SER A 110 -8.28 -9.46 10.65
CA SER A 110 -9.11 -10.64 10.85
C SER A 110 -9.08 -11.15 12.30
N ILE A 111 -8.00 -10.89 13.03
CA ILE A 111 -7.79 -11.27 14.44
C ILE A 111 -7.79 -10.02 15.34
N GLU A 112 -7.26 -8.92 14.84
CA GLU A 112 -7.17 -7.65 15.54
C GLU A 112 -8.49 -6.86 15.42
N CYS A 113 -9.04 -6.45 16.57
CA CYS A 113 -10.30 -5.70 16.64
C CYS A 113 -10.22 -4.27 16.10
N GLY A 114 -9.03 -3.71 15.87
CA GLY A 114 -8.86 -2.27 15.74
C GLY A 114 -9.46 -1.54 16.95
N SER A 115 -10.43 -0.65 16.74
CA SER A 115 -11.20 0.04 17.78
C SER A 115 -12.52 -0.67 18.18
N ALA A 116 -12.81 -1.84 17.62
CA ALA A 116 -14.02 -2.59 17.93
C ALA A 116 -13.96 -3.24 19.32
N SER A 117 -15.13 -3.42 19.93
CA SER A 117 -15.26 -3.89 21.33
C SER A 117 -15.09 -5.42 21.50
N LYS A 118 -15.05 -6.21 20.42
CA LYS A 118 -14.88 -7.68 20.47
C LYS A 118 -14.13 -8.21 19.24
N CYS A 119 -13.17 -9.10 19.45
CA CYS A 119 -12.37 -9.71 18.38
C CYS A 119 -13.03 -11.00 17.90
N THR A 120 -12.78 -11.33 16.64
CA THR A 120 -13.17 -12.59 16.01
C THR A 120 -12.43 -13.76 16.67
N THR A 121 -13.07 -14.93 16.69
CA THR A 121 -12.39 -16.18 17.06
C THR A 121 -11.45 -16.61 15.92
N GLU A 122 -10.38 -17.33 16.24
CA GLU A 122 -9.38 -17.79 15.25
C GLU A 122 -10.02 -18.50 14.04
N GLY A 123 -11.01 -19.37 14.27
CA GLY A 123 -11.71 -20.07 13.18
C GLY A 123 -12.51 -19.14 12.25
N ARG A 124 -13.04 -18.03 12.77
CA ARG A 124 -13.70 -17.00 11.94
C ARG A 124 -12.68 -16.13 11.22
N ALA A 125 -11.55 -15.83 11.85
CA ALA A 125 -10.45 -15.09 11.24
C ALA A 125 -9.90 -15.84 10.02
N ALA A 126 -9.59 -17.14 10.16
CA ALA A 126 -9.06 -17.95 9.07
C ALA A 126 -10.00 -18.02 7.85
N ALA A 127 -11.31 -18.17 8.08
CA ALA A 127 -12.29 -18.17 7.00
C ALA A 127 -12.38 -16.80 6.30
N ALA A 128 -12.29 -15.72 7.07
CA ALA A 128 -12.33 -14.36 6.55
C ALA A 128 -11.06 -14.00 5.76
N GLU A 129 -9.88 -14.43 6.22
CA GLU A 129 -8.62 -14.29 5.49
C GLU A 129 -8.64 -15.08 4.19
N LYS A 130 -9.07 -16.35 4.22
CA LYS A 130 -9.18 -17.17 3.01
C LYS A 130 -10.04 -16.46 1.95
N GLY A 131 -11.24 -16.01 2.32
CA GLY A 131 -12.11 -15.29 1.39
C GLY A 131 -11.51 -13.98 0.89
N PHE A 132 -10.76 -13.26 1.73
CA PHE A 132 -10.05 -12.05 1.33
C PHE A 132 -8.97 -12.34 0.29
N TRP A 133 -8.06 -13.28 0.54
CA TRP A 133 -6.97 -13.62 -0.39
C TRP A 133 -7.50 -14.18 -1.71
N GLU A 134 -8.51 -15.07 -1.67
CA GLU A 134 -9.18 -15.58 -2.86
C GLU A 134 -9.82 -14.45 -3.69
N SER A 135 -10.42 -13.46 -3.04
CA SER A 135 -11.00 -12.29 -3.73
C SER A 135 -9.94 -11.46 -4.45
N LEU A 136 -8.70 -11.46 -3.96
CA LEU A 136 -7.57 -10.80 -4.61
C LEU A 136 -6.93 -11.66 -5.71
N GLY A 137 -7.37 -12.91 -5.89
CA GLY A 137 -6.79 -13.86 -6.85
C GLY A 137 -5.39 -14.31 -6.43
N VAL A 138 -5.17 -14.49 -5.12
CA VAL A 138 -3.96 -15.04 -4.51
C VAL A 138 -4.27 -16.39 -3.87
#